data_AF-A0AAV2KNQ3-F1
#
_entry.id   AF-A0AAV2KNQ3-F1
#
_cell.length_a   1.000
_cell.length_b   1.000
_cell.length_c   1.000
_cell.angle_alpha   90.00
_cell.angle_beta   90.00
_cell.angle_gamma   90.00
#
_symmetry.space_group_name_H-M   'P 1'
#
loop_
_entity.id
_entity.type
_entity.pdbx_description
1 polymer ?
#
loop_
_entity_poly.entity_id
_entity_poly.type
_entity_poly.pdbx_seq_one_letter_code
_entity_poly.pdbx_strand_id
1 'polypeptide(L)'
;MILTTIIANCIVLALEQHLPDGDKTPLSERLEETEPYFIAIFCFESGIKILALGFALHKGSYLRNGWNVMDFVVVLTGQTSVRHQSDISQTSVRHQAESVRHQSGIRQTSGRHQADISQTSVRHQADISQASGRHQSDIQSDISQTSVRHQADISQTSVRHQADISQASGRHQADIRQTSGRHQAGIRQASGRHQADIRQTIRQTSGRHQSDIRQTSGRHQSDIRQTSGRHRHGG
;
A
#
# COMPACT_ATOMS: atom_id res chain seq x y z
N MET A 1 -12.33 -91.36 -18.38
CA MET A 1 -12.22 -90.10 -17.61
C MET A 1 -11.28 -89.14 -18.32
N ILE A 2 -9.98 -89.45 -18.40
CA ILE A 2 -8.93 -88.60 -19.00
C ILE A 2 -9.12 -88.37 -20.50
N LEU A 3 -9.38 -89.44 -21.25
CA LEU A 3 -9.66 -89.33 -22.69
C LEU A 3 -10.90 -88.46 -22.95
N THR A 4 -11.88 -88.54 -22.05
CA THR A 4 -13.12 -87.76 -22.13
C THR A 4 -12.88 -86.28 -21.88
N THR A 5 -12.02 -85.92 -20.91
CA THR A 5 -11.64 -84.53 -20.64
C THR A 5 -10.76 -83.94 -21.73
N ILE A 6 -9.88 -84.74 -22.35
CA ILE A 6 -9.08 -84.33 -23.51
C ILE A 6 -10.00 -84.04 -24.70
N ILE A 7 -10.93 -84.95 -25.01
CA ILE A 7 -11.89 -84.74 -26.11
C ILE A 7 -12.75 -83.51 -25.84
N ALA A 8 -13.24 -83.32 -24.61
CA ALA A 8 -13.99 -82.13 -24.24
C ALA A 8 -13.16 -80.85 -24.39
N ASN A 9 -11.91 -80.84 -23.94
CA ASN A 9 -10.99 -79.70 -24.12
C ASN A 9 -10.71 -79.41 -25.60
N CYS A 10 -10.50 -80.44 -26.42
CA CYS A 10 -10.33 -80.28 -27.86
C CYS A 10 -11.59 -79.72 -28.54
N ILE A 11 -12.79 -80.14 -28.12
CA ILE A 11 -14.05 -79.57 -28.61
C ILE A 11 -14.19 -78.12 -28.19
N VAL A 12 -13.87 -77.80 -26.93
CA VAL A 12 -13.87 -76.43 -26.41
C VAL A 12 -12.93 -75.54 -27.24
N LEU A 13 -11.69 -75.94 -27.43
CA LEU A 13 -10.72 -75.22 -28.27
C LEU A 13 -11.16 -75.12 -29.74
N ALA A 14 -11.87 -76.12 -30.27
CA ALA A 14 -12.40 -76.08 -31.64
C ALA A 14 -13.63 -75.15 -31.80
N LEU A 15 -14.37 -74.90 -30.71
CA LEU A 15 -15.49 -73.97 -30.67
C LEU A 15 -15.06 -72.52 -30.42
N GLU A 16 -13.78 -72.30 -30.10
CA GLU A 16 -13.19 -70.98 -29.95
C GLU A 16 -13.07 -70.28 -31.31
N GLN A 17 -13.91 -69.27 -31.53
CA GLN A 17 -13.86 -68.46 -32.75
C GLN A 17 -12.99 -67.22 -32.53
N HIS A 18 -11.85 -67.15 -33.20
CA HIS A 18 -11.07 -65.92 -33.30
C HIS A 18 -11.73 -64.97 -34.30
N LEU A 19 -12.56 -64.04 -33.80
CA LEU A 19 -13.08 -62.95 -34.62
C LEU A 19 -11.98 -61.91 -34.85
N PRO A 20 -11.89 -61.32 -36.06
CA PRO A 20 -11.11 -60.11 -36.25
C PRO A 20 -11.71 -58.96 -35.42
N ASP A 21 -10.85 -58.04 -34.96
CA ASP A 21 -11.18 -56.85 -34.14
C ASP A 21 -11.45 -57.04 -32.64
N GLY A 22 -11.05 -58.18 -32.05
CA GLY A 22 -11.05 -58.33 -30.58
C GLY A 22 -12.43 -58.37 -29.94
N ASP A 23 -13.47 -58.58 -30.75
CA ASP A 23 -14.85 -58.70 -30.32
C ASP A 23 -15.07 -60.09 -29.70
N LYS A 24 -15.08 -60.14 -28.36
CA LYS A 24 -15.28 -61.38 -27.60
C LYS A 24 -16.76 -61.73 -27.60
N THR A 25 -17.12 -62.84 -28.25
CA THR A 25 -18.49 -63.38 -28.10
C THR A 25 -18.70 -63.87 -26.66
N PRO A 26 -19.92 -63.80 -26.11
CA PRO A 26 -20.22 -64.36 -24.78
C PRO A 26 -19.94 -65.86 -24.68
N LEU A 27 -19.84 -66.54 -25.83
CA LEU A 27 -19.36 -67.92 -25.90
C LEU A 27 -17.85 -67.97 -25.62
N SER A 28 -17.03 -67.20 -26.34
CA SER A 28 -15.57 -67.15 -26.16
C SER A 28 -15.14 -66.81 -24.72
N GLU A 29 -15.83 -65.89 -24.04
CA GLU A 29 -15.57 -65.58 -22.63
C GLU A 29 -15.84 -66.78 -21.69
N ARG A 30 -16.89 -67.55 -21.96
CA ARG A 30 -17.18 -68.79 -21.20
C ARG A 30 -16.18 -69.90 -21.50
N LEU A 31 -15.60 -69.92 -22.70
CA LEU A 31 -14.54 -70.86 -23.05
C LEU A 31 -13.24 -70.54 -22.29
N GLU A 32 -12.83 -69.26 -22.24
CA GLU A 32 -11.67 -68.81 -21.46
C GLU A 32 -11.82 -69.14 -19.96
N GLU A 33 -13.03 -69.03 -19.40
CA GLU A 33 -13.30 -69.44 -18.01
C GLU A 33 -13.14 -70.95 -17.78
N THR A 34 -13.33 -71.81 -18.81
CA THR A 34 -13.24 -73.28 -18.66
C THR A 34 -11.80 -73.82 -18.67
N GLU A 35 -10.85 -73.10 -19.26
CA GLU A 35 -9.43 -73.49 -19.36
C GLU A 35 -8.77 -73.79 -18.00
N PRO A 36 -8.89 -72.97 -16.94
CA PRO A 36 -8.33 -73.28 -15.63
C PRO A 36 -8.98 -74.52 -14.97
N TYR A 37 -10.24 -74.82 -15.26
CA TYR A 37 -10.89 -76.03 -14.74
C TYR A 37 -10.29 -77.30 -15.35
N PHE A 38 -9.98 -77.30 -16.65
CA PHE A 38 -9.30 -78.43 -17.29
C PHE A 38 -7.90 -78.65 -16.70
N ILE A 39 -7.12 -77.58 -16.53
CA ILE A 39 -5.79 -77.65 -15.88
C ILE A 39 -5.90 -78.19 -14.45
N ALA A 40 -6.91 -77.79 -13.68
CA ALA A 40 -7.13 -78.27 -12.31
C ALA A 40 -7.45 -79.77 -12.27
N ILE A 41 -8.29 -80.26 -13.18
CA ILE A 41 -8.65 -81.69 -13.27
C ILE A 41 -7.43 -82.54 -13.65
N PHE A 42 -6.64 -82.11 -14.66
CA PHE A 42 -5.40 -82.80 -15.04
C PHE A 42 -4.37 -82.75 -13.89
N CYS A 43 -4.23 -81.62 -13.22
CA CYS A 43 -3.33 -81.49 -12.08
C CYS A 43 -3.65 -82.48 -10.95
N PHE A 44 -4.93 -82.63 -10.60
CA PHE A 44 -5.38 -83.58 -9.58
C PHE A 44 -5.15 -85.03 -9.99
N GLU A 45 -5.42 -85.35 -11.25
CA GLU A 45 -5.19 -86.66 -11.83
C GLU A 45 -3.70 -87.05 -11.84
N SER A 46 -2.82 -86.17 -12.36
CA SER A 46 -1.38 -86.36 -12.35
C SER A 46 -0.86 -86.46 -10.91
N GLY A 47 -1.40 -85.67 -9.97
CA GLY A 47 -1.05 -85.70 -8.54
C GLY A 47 -1.38 -87.03 -7.87
N ILE A 48 -2.60 -87.56 -8.07
CA ILE A 48 -2.99 -88.88 -7.53
C ILE A 48 -2.10 -89.99 -8.10
N LYS A 49 -1.80 -89.95 -9.40
CA LYS A 49 -0.94 -90.96 -10.04
C LYS A 49 0.50 -90.92 -9.52
N ILE A 50 1.03 -89.72 -9.24
CA ILE A 50 2.36 -89.54 -8.64
C ILE A 50 2.39 -90.13 -7.22
N LEU A 51 1.35 -89.91 -6.41
CA LEU A 51 1.25 -90.47 -5.05
C LEU A 51 1.11 -92.00 -5.05
N ALA A 52 0.37 -92.56 -6.02
CA ALA A 52 0.11 -93.99 -6.10
C ALA A 52 1.29 -94.81 -6.68
N LEU A 53 1.99 -94.28 -7.70
CA LEU A 53 3.04 -95.01 -8.43
C LEU A 53 4.46 -94.64 -7.96
N GLY A 54 4.59 -93.62 -7.12
CA GLY A 54 5.86 -93.03 -6.75
C GLY A 54 6.42 -92.11 -7.85
N PHE A 55 7.16 -91.08 -7.42
CA PHE A 55 7.63 -90.01 -8.30
C PHE A 55 8.66 -90.50 -9.34
N ALA A 56 9.76 -91.13 -8.90
CA ALA A 56 10.88 -91.46 -9.80
C ALA A 56 11.70 -92.73 -9.48
N LEU A 57 11.74 -93.22 -8.24
CA LEU A 57 12.83 -94.11 -7.78
C LEU A 57 12.57 -95.64 -7.87
N HIS A 58 11.46 -96.09 -8.44
CA HIS A 58 11.13 -97.52 -8.60
C HIS A 58 10.78 -97.94 -10.06
N LYS A 59 10.98 -99.22 -10.42
CA LYS A 59 10.56 -99.78 -11.73
C LYS A 59 9.02 -99.80 -11.79
N GLY A 60 8.43 -98.85 -12.52
CA GLY A 60 6.97 -98.59 -12.55
C GLY A 60 6.56 -97.16 -12.16
N SER A 61 7.53 -96.30 -11.82
CA SER A 61 7.28 -94.92 -11.40
C SER A 61 6.67 -94.04 -12.50
N TYR A 62 5.91 -93.03 -12.09
CA TYR A 62 5.12 -92.14 -12.95
C TYR A 62 5.93 -91.50 -14.10
N LEU A 63 7.12 -90.97 -13.81
CA LEU A 63 7.97 -90.27 -14.79
C LEU A 63 8.70 -91.18 -15.78
N ARG A 64 8.66 -92.52 -15.61
CA ARG A 64 9.31 -93.47 -16.53
C ARG A 64 8.43 -93.82 -17.73
N ASN A 65 7.14 -93.46 -17.69
CA ASN A 65 6.20 -93.63 -18.80
C ASN A 65 6.11 -92.33 -19.62
N GLY A 66 6.50 -92.37 -20.89
CA GLY A 66 6.50 -91.20 -21.77
C GLY A 66 5.13 -90.52 -21.90
N TRP A 67 4.04 -91.28 -21.81
CA TRP A 67 2.67 -90.75 -21.86
C TRP A 67 2.30 -89.94 -20.62
N ASN A 68 2.77 -90.33 -19.43
CA ASN A 68 2.56 -89.57 -18.20
C ASN A 68 3.46 -88.33 -18.12
N VAL A 69 4.65 -88.39 -18.74
CA VAL A 69 5.55 -87.23 -18.84
C VAL A 69 4.93 -86.12 -19.69
N MET A 70 4.26 -86.47 -20.78
CA MET A 70 3.55 -85.50 -21.64
C MET A 70 2.45 -84.76 -20.86
N ASP A 71 1.62 -85.47 -20.09
CA ASP A 71 0.57 -84.89 -19.24
C ASP A 71 1.14 -83.94 -18.19
N PHE A 72 2.23 -84.35 -17.53
CA PHE A 72 2.92 -83.51 -16.54
C PHE A 72 3.48 -82.21 -17.13
N VAL A 73 4.02 -82.24 -18.35
CA VAL A 73 4.51 -81.04 -19.04
C VAL A 73 3.38 -80.07 -19.33
N VAL A 74 2.22 -80.56 -19.81
CA VAL A 74 1.04 -79.72 -20.08
C VAL A 74 0.54 -79.02 -18.82
N VAL A 75 0.46 -79.73 -17.69
CA VAL A 75 0.09 -79.16 -16.39
C VAL A 75 1.10 -78.10 -15.94
N LEU A 76 2.40 -78.37 -16.08
CA LEU A 76 3.44 -77.40 -15.71
C LEU A 76 3.35 -76.11 -16.54
N THR A 77 3.22 -76.23 -17.87
CA THR A 77 3.10 -75.06 -18.75
C THR A 77 1.84 -74.24 -18.48
N GLY A 78 0.71 -74.90 -18.20
CA GLY A 78 -0.53 -74.24 -17.82
C GLY A 78 -0.41 -73.48 -16.51
N GLN A 79 0.18 -74.10 -15.48
CA GLN A 79 0.40 -73.45 -14.18
C GLN A 79 1.36 -72.26 -14.25
N THR A 80 2.40 -72.32 -15.10
CA THR A 80 3.28 -71.17 -15.32
C THR A 80 2.57 -70.02 -16.01
N SER A 81 1.68 -70.31 -16.98
CA SER A 81 0.90 -69.28 -17.69
C SER A 81 -0.05 -68.54 -16.74
N VAL A 82 -0.82 -69.29 -15.94
CA VAL A 82 -1.76 -68.72 -14.94
C VAL A 82 -1.02 -67.87 -13.90
N ARG A 83 0.15 -68.32 -13.41
CA ARG A 83 0.98 -67.55 -12.48
C ARG A 83 1.49 -66.25 -13.10
N HIS A 84 1.98 -66.32 -14.34
CA HIS A 84 2.47 -65.13 -15.03
C HIS A 84 1.35 -64.10 -15.27
N GLN A 85 0.15 -64.55 -15.66
CA GLN A 85 -1.00 -63.69 -15.85
C GLN A 85 -1.47 -63.03 -14.55
N SER A 86 -1.42 -63.76 -13.43
CA SER A 86 -1.77 -63.22 -12.11
C SER A 86 -0.73 -62.22 -11.58
N ASP A 87 0.57 -62.46 -11.83
CA ASP A 87 1.64 -61.50 -11.50
C ASP A 87 1.50 -60.21 -12.30
N ILE A 88 1.22 -60.29 -13.61
CA ILE A 88 0.94 -59.09 -14.45
C ILE A 88 -0.29 -58.34 -13.92
N SER A 89 -1.35 -59.05 -13.55
CA SER A 89 -2.57 -58.44 -13.04
C SER A 89 -2.33 -57.74 -11.69
N GLN A 90 -1.59 -58.37 -10.77
CA GLN A 90 -1.25 -57.75 -9.48
C GLN A 90 -0.34 -56.54 -9.62
N THR A 91 0.69 -56.62 -10.48
CA THR A 91 1.59 -55.49 -10.75
C THR A 91 0.84 -54.31 -11.36
N SER A 92 -0.10 -54.56 -12.28
CA SER A 92 -0.98 -53.54 -12.84
C SER A 92 -1.83 -52.83 -11.76
N VAL A 93 -2.47 -53.60 -10.87
CA VAL A 93 -3.25 -53.03 -9.75
C VAL A 93 -2.38 -52.22 -8.80
N ARG A 94 -1.17 -52.69 -8.48
CA ARG A 94 -0.22 -51.94 -7.64
C ARG A 94 0.17 -50.62 -8.29
N HIS A 95 0.52 -50.63 -9.57
CA HIS A 95 0.84 -49.40 -10.31
C HIS A 95 -0.35 -48.44 -10.40
N GLN A 96 -1.57 -48.96 -10.57
CA GLN A 96 -2.76 -48.13 -10.56
C GLN A 96 -3.02 -47.50 -9.18
N ALA A 97 -2.83 -48.26 -8.10
CA ALA A 97 -2.95 -47.75 -6.74
C ALA A 97 -1.88 -46.66 -6.43
N GLU A 98 -0.64 -46.84 -6.88
CA GLU A 98 0.41 -45.83 -6.76
C GLU A 98 0.08 -44.57 -7.56
N SER A 99 -0.40 -44.73 -8.80
CA SER A 99 -0.81 -43.61 -9.64
C SER A 99 -1.95 -42.80 -9.01
N VAL A 100 -2.95 -43.48 -8.43
CA VAL A 100 -4.03 -42.83 -7.67
C VAL A 100 -3.50 -42.10 -6.44
N ARG A 101 -2.55 -42.70 -5.69
CA ARG A 101 -1.89 -42.02 -4.55
C ARG A 101 -1.15 -40.77 -5.00
N HIS A 102 -0.37 -40.84 -6.08
CA HIS A 102 0.31 -39.69 -6.66
C HIS A 102 -0.68 -38.60 -7.09
N GLN A 103 -1.77 -38.97 -7.75
CA GLN A 103 -2.81 -38.02 -8.16
C GLN A 103 -3.48 -37.35 -6.95
N SER A 104 -3.72 -38.11 -5.88
CA SER A 104 -4.26 -37.56 -4.63
C SER A 104 -3.30 -36.56 -3.96
N GLY A 105 -1.99 -36.88 -3.96
CA GLY A 105 -0.95 -35.97 -3.46
C GLY A 105 -0.91 -34.67 -4.24
N ILE A 106 -0.93 -34.74 -5.58
CA ILE A 106 -0.97 -33.55 -6.45
C ILE A 106 -2.23 -32.71 -6.20
N ARG A 107 -3.40 -33.34 -6.08
CA ARG A 107 -4.65 -32.62 -5.77
C ARG A 107 -4.58 -31.91 -4.42
N GLN A 108 -4.00 -32.56 -3.41
CA GLN A 108 -3.85 -31.96 -2.09
C GLN A 108 -2.87 -30.78 -2.10
N THR A 109 -1.70 -30.91 -2.74
CA THR A 109 -0.73 -29.82 -2.83
C THR A 109 -1.27 -28.65 -3.65
N SER A 110 -2.01 -28.93 -4.74
CA SER A 110 -2.69 -27.91 -5.53
C SER A 110 -3.75 -27.17 -4.72
N GLY A 111 -4.58 -27.88 -3.94
CA GLY A 111 -5.57 -27.27 -3.05
C GLY A 111 -4.93 -26.38 -1.98
N ARG A 112 -3.82 -26.82 -1.38
CA ARG A 112 -3.04 -25.99 -0.44
C ARG A 112 -2.51 -24.74 -1.11
N HIS A 113 -1.90 -24.87 -2.28
CA HIS A 113 -1.34 -23.73 -2.99
C HIS A 113 -2.41 -22.73 -3.42
N GLN A 114 -3.59 -23.20 -3.83
CA GLN A 114 -4.72 -22.33 -4.13
C GLN A 114 -5.21 -21.57 -2.90
N ALA A 115 -5.30 -22.24 -1.74
CA ALA A 115 -5.65 -21.58 -0.48
C ALA A 115 -4.62 -20.53 -0.06
N ASP A 116 -3.33 -20.83 -0.20
CA ASP A 116 -2.23 -19.91 0.12
C ASP A 116 -2.26 -18.67 -0.79
N ILE A 117 -2.49 -18.85 -2.09
CA ILE A 117 -2.65 -17.74 -3.05
C ILE A 117 -3.86 -16.88 -2.67
N SER A 118 -5.01 -17.49 -2.39
CA SER A 118 -6.21 -16.76 -1.99
C SER A 118 -6.00 -15.98 -0.69
N GLN A 119 -5.36 -16.59 0.33
CA GLN A 119 -5.05 -15.90 1.57
C GLN A 119 -4.09 -14.74 1.36
N THR A 120 -3.04 -14.93 0.57
CA THR A 120 -2.05 -13.89 0.29
C THR A 120 -2.70 -12.71 -0.43
N SER A 121 -3.59 -12.98 -1.39
CA SER A 121 -4.38 -11.95 -2.06
C SER A 121 -5.26 -11.15 -1.09
N VAL A 122 -5.98 -11.83 -0.18
CA VAL A 122 -6.80 -11.17 0.84
C VAL A 122 -5.95 -10.31 1.78
N ARG A 123 -4.77 -10.78 2.21
CA ARG A 123 -3.85 -10.00 3.03
C ARG A 123 -3.39 -8.74 2.31
N HIS A 124 -2.95 -8.85 1.07
CA HIS A 124 -2.55 -7.69 0.26
C HIS A 124 -3.69 -6.70 0.07
N GLN A 125 -4.92 -7.17 -0.16
CA GLN A 125 -6.08 -6.29 -0.26
C GLN A 125 -6.34 -5.52 1.04
N ALA A 126 -6.21 -6.19 2.19
CA ALA A 126 -6.36 -5.55 3.50
C ALA A 126 -5.26 -4.51 3.75
N ASP A 127 -4.01 -4.83 3.43
CA ASP A 127 -2.87 -3.91 3.58
C ASP A 127 -3.05 -2.65 2.73
N ILE A 128 -3.50 -2.81 1.48
CA ILE A 128 -3.80 -1.68 0.57
C ILE A 128 -4.91 -0.81 1.14
N SER A 129 -6.03 -1.41 1.58
CA SER A 129 -7.14 -0.67 2.18
C SER A 129 -6.73 0.06 3.45
N GLN A 130 -5.89 -0.54 4.30
CA GLN A 130 -5.38 0.10 5.50
C GLN A 130 -4.42 1.24 5.17
N ALA A 131 -3.49 1.05 4.25
CA ALA A 131 -2.56 2.09 3.81
C ALA A 131 -3.29 3.28 3.21
N SER A 132 -4.33 3.03 2.39
CA SER A 132 -5.19 4.07 1.82
C SER A 132 -5.94 4.84 2.91
N GLY A 133 -6.50 4.15 3.90
CA GLY A 133 -7.16 4.80 5.04
C GLY A 133 -6.22 5.71 5.84
N ARG A 134 -4.97 5.28 6.08
CA ARG A 134 -3.95 6.10 6.74
C ARG A 134 -3.61 7.35 5.91
N HIS A 135 -3.38 7.20 4.61
CA HIS A 135 -3.09 8.36 3.75
C HIS A 135 -4.25 9.37 3.75
N GLN A 136 -5.49 8.90 3.76
CA GLN A 136 -6.65 9.78 3.84
C GLN A 136 -6.72 10.54 5.17
N SER A 137 -6.42 9.89 6.31
CA SER A 137 -6.35 10.57 7.60
C SER A 137 -5.20 11.57 7.68
N ASP A 138 -4.04 11.22 7.12
CA ASP A 138 -2.84 12.06 7.15
C ASP A 138 -3.10 13.34 6.34
N ILE A 139 -3.63 13.22 5.12
CA ILE A 139 -4.04 14.35 4.28
C ILE A 139 -5.05 15.24 5.01
N GLN A 140 -6.07 14.65 5.63
CA GLN A 140 -7.08 15.43 6.36
C GLN A 140 -6.47 16.18 7.55
N SER A 141 -5.49 15.57 8.24
CA SER A 141 -4.78 16.19 9.35
C SER A 141 -3.88 17.34 8.87
N ASP A 142 -3.15 17.15 7.76
CA ASP A 142 -2.25 18.15 7.18
C ASP A 142 -3.01 19.37 6.67
N ILE A 143 -4.15 19.15 6.00
CA ILE A 143 -5.04 20.24 5.55
C ILE A 143 -5.56 21.01 6.77
N SER A 144 -6.04 20.31 7.80
CA SER A 144 -6.56 20.94 9.02
C SER A 144 -5.47 21.75 9.72
N GLN A 145 -4.26 21.19 9.85
CA GLN A 145 -3.14 21.87 10.48
C GLN A 145 -2.67 23.08 9.69
N THR A 146 -2.60 22.96 8.36
CA THR A 146 -2.23 24.06 7.46
C THR A 146 -3.26 25.19 7.53
N SER A 147 -4.55 24.87 7.58
CA SER A 147 -5.62 25.84 7.77
C SER A 147 -5.50 26.59 9.09
N VAL A 148 -5.23 25.89 10.20
CA VAL A 148 -4.99 26.52 11.52
C VAL A 148 -3.78 27.43 11.50
N ARG A 149 -2.67 27.00 10.86
CA ARG A 149 -1.46 27.84 10.71
C ARG A 149 -1.77 29.11 9.94
N HIS A 150 -2.42 29.00 8.78
CA HIS A 150 -2.82 30.17 8.00
C HIS A 150 -3.75 31.11 8.77
N GLN A 151 -4.70 30.57 9.53
CA GLN A 151 -5.59 31.39 10.37
C GLN A 151 -4.80 32.17 11.44
N ALA A 152 -3.79 31.53 12.05
CA ALA A 152 -2.91 32.19 13.01
C ALA A 152 -2.06 33.29 12.35
N ASP A 153 -1.49 33.02 11.17
CA ASP A 153 -0.66 33.99 10.43
C ASP A 153 -1.46 35.22 10.01
N ILE A 154 -2.69 35.02 9.52
CA ILE A 154 -3.60 36.12 9.17
C ILE A 154 -3.93 36.95 10.41
N SER A 155 -4.27 36.28 11.52
CA SER A 155 -4.59 36.95 12.79
C SER A 155 -3.40 37.77 13.31
N GLN A 156 -2.19 37.21 13.25
CA GLN A 156 -0.98 37.88 13.67
C GLN A 156 -0.65 39.09 12.77
N THR A 157 -0.81 38.94 11.45
CA THR A 157 -0.59 40.02 10.49
C THR A 157 -1.58 41.16 10.70
N SER A 158 -2.85 40.84 10.98
CA SER A 158 -3.87 41.83 11.31
C SER A 158 -3.52 42.60 12.59
N VAL A 159 -3.09 41.92 13.65
CA VAL A 159 -2.65 42.56 14.90
C VAL A 159 -1.44 43.47 14.66
N ARG A 160 -0.47 43.05 13.83
CA ARG A 160 0.68 43.90 13.47
C ARG A 160 0.24 45.17 12.76
N HIS A 161 -0.61 45.07 11.75
CA HIS A 161 -1.13 46.25 11.05
C HIS A 161 -1.92 47.18 11.97
N GLN A 162 -2.70 46.64 12.91
CA GLN A 162 -3.41 47.45 13.89
C GLN A 162 -2.44 48.22 14.80
N ALA A 163 -1.34 47.60 15.21
CA ALA A 163 -0.29 48.25 15.98
C ALA A 163 0.42 49.35 15.17
N ASP A 164 0.76 49.08 13.91
CA ASP A 164 1.41 50.04 13.00
C ASP A 164 0.54 51.28 12.78
N ILE A 165 -0.76 51.09 12.53
CA ILE A 165 -1.74 52.18 12.38
C ILE A 165 -1.82 53.01 13.67
N SER A 166 -1.91 52.33 14.83
CA SER A 166 -1.97 53.00 16.13
C SER A 166 -0.70 53.82 16.40
N GLN A 167 0.47 53.29 16.04
CA GLN A 167 1.75 53.98 16.18
C GLN A 167 1.84 55.18 15.24
N ALA A 168 1.47 55.02 13.97
CA ALA A 168 1.47 56.11 12.99
C ALA A 168 0.53 57.25 13.41
N SER A 169 -0.66 56.91 13.92
CA SER A 169 -1.61 57.88 14.48
C SER A 169 -1.01 58.65 15.66
N GLY A 170 -0.36 57.94 16.59
CA GLY A 170 0.33 58.55 17.72
C GLY A 170 1.44 59.51 17.30
N ARG A 171 2.24 59.15 16.28
CA ARG A 171 3.28 60.03 15.70
C ARG A 171 2.67 61.30 15.11
N HIS A 172 1.64 61.17 14.28
CA HIS A 172 0.96 62.33 13.71
C HIS A 172 0.36 63.24 14.78
N GLN A 173 -0.22 62.68 15.84
CA GLN A 173 -0.73 63.49 16.95
C GLN A 173 0.39 64.25 17.67
N ALA A 174 1.57 63.63 17.85
CA ALA A 174 2.75 64.29 18.40
C ALA A 174 3.26 65.42 17.49
N ASP A 175 3.32 65.18 16.17
CA ASP A 175 3.75 66.18 15.19
C ASP A 175 2.83 67.40 15.16
N ILE A 176 1.51 67.17 15.22
CA ILE A 176 0.50 68.25 15.30
C ILE A 176 0.71 69.06 16.59
N ARG A 177 0.87 68.38 17.73
CA ARG A 177 1.14 69.04 19.02
C ARG A 177 2.42 69.87 18.97
N GLN A 178 3.49 69.34 18.40
CA GLN A 178 4.77 70.02 18.26
C GLN A 178 4.66 71.25 17.36
N THR A 179 4.01 71.11 16.20
CA THR A 179 3.83 72.20 15.23
C THR A 179 2.97 73.31 15.82
N SER A 180 1.88 72.95 16.51
CA SER A 180 1.03 73.90 17.23
C SER A 180 1.81 74.63 18.32
N GLY A 181 2.61 73.91 19.11
CA GLY A 181 3.48 74.51 20.14
C GLY A 181 4.50 75.49 19.56
N ARG A 182 5.14 75.14 18.43
CA ARG A 182 6.04 76.05 17.70
C ARG A 182 5.32 77.31 17.22
N HIS A 183 4.11 77.16 16.67
CA HIS A 183 3.33 78.29 16.19
C HIS A 183 2.93 79.23 17.34
N GLN A 184 2.49 78.67 18.47
CA GLN A 184 2.16 79.43 19.67
C GLN A 184 3.38 80.16 20.25
N ALA A 185 4.56 79.52 20.26
CA ALA A 185 5.81 80.18 20.65
C ALA A 185 6.19 81.32 19.69
N GLY A 186 6.02 81.11 18.37
CA GLY A 186 6.24 82.14 17.35
C GLY A 186 5.33 83.36 17.55
N ILE A 187 4.04 83.14 17.79
CA ILE A 187 3.07 84.21 18.11
C ILE A 187 3.51 84.97 19.38
N ARG A 188 3.87 84.26 20.45
CA ARG A 188 4.36 84.88 21.69
C ARG A 188 5.60 85.73 21.46
N GLN A 189 6.55 85.24 20.66
CA GLN A 189 7.77 85.97 20.34
C GLN A 189 7.48 87.22 19.50
N ALA A 190 6.65 87.10 18.46
CA ALA A 190 6.25 88.24 17.62
C ALA A 190 5.52 89.31 18.43
N SER A 191 4.60 88.90 19.31
CA SER A 191 3.90 89.79 20.23
C SER A 191 4.87 90.51 21.17
N GLY A 192 5.84 89.78 21.73
CA GLY A 192 6.88 90.35 22.58
C GLY A 192 7.76 91.38 21.86
N ARG A 193 8.15 91.10 20.60
CA ARG A 193 8.88 92.06 19.75
C ARG A 193 8.05 93.31 19.48
N HIS A 194 6.80 93.14 19.09
CA HIS A 194 5.91 94.28 18.83
C HIS A 194 5.71 95.15 20.08
N GLN A 195 5.56 94.54 21.25
CA GLN A 195 5.47 95.27 22.52
C GLN A 195 6.77 96.03 22.83
N ALA A 196 7.94 95.46 22.52
CA ALA A 196 9.23 96.13 22.67
C ALA A 196 9.39 97.30 21.69
N ASP A 197 9.02 97.13 20.42
CA ASP A 197 9.05 98.16 19.38
C ASP A 197 8.14 99.34 19.73
N ILE A 198 6.92 99.07 20.20
CA ILE A 198 5.99 100.09 20.70
C ILE A 198 6.65 100.87 21.85
N ARG A 199 7.20 100.17 22.85
CA ARG A 199 7.88 100.82 23.99
C ARG A 199 9.05 101.68 23.53
N GLN A 200 9.85 101.21 22.56
CA GLN A 200 10.97 101.95 22.01
C GLN A 200 10.51 103.18 21.24
N THR A 201 9.49 103.05 20.41
CA THR A 201 8.92 104.16 19.63
C THR A 201 8.40 105.25 20.55
N ILE A 202 7.63 104.89 21.59
CA ILE A 202 7.15 105.83 22.62
C ILE A 202 8.31 106.53 23.32
N ARG A 203 9.37 105.80 23.70
CA ARG A 203 10.56 106.41 24.32
C ARG A 203 11.25 107.39 23.38
N GLN A 204 11.39 107.06 22.10
CA GLN A 204 12.03 107.92 21.10
C GLN A 204 11.20 109.18 20.81
N THR A 205 9.89 109.04 20.58
CA THR A 205 8.99 110.18 20.34
C THR A 205 8.91 111.08 21.57
N SER A 206 8.79 110.51 22.77
CA SER A 206 8.84 111.26 24.01
C SER A 206 10.18 111.98 24.19
N GLY A 207 11.30 111.34 23.84
CA GLY A 207 12.63 111.95 23.91
C GLY A 207 12.78 113.11 22.92
N ARG A 208 12.33 112.94 21.66
CA ARG A 208 12.30 114.01 20.65
C ARG A 208 11.42 115.18 21.09
N HIS A 209 10.22 114.88 21.60
CA HIS A 209 9.33 115.93 22.09
C HIS A 209 9.94 116.70 23.25
N GLN A 210 10.63 116.01 24.18
CA GLN A 210 11.38 116.68 25.25
C GLN A 210 12.54 117.54 24.73
N SER A 211 13.28 117.09 23.70
CA SER A 211 14.35 117.91 23.10
C SER A 211 13.79 119.12 22.37
N ASP A 212 12.69 118.98 21.64
CA ASP A 212 12.03 120.06 20.91
C ASP A 212 11.51 121.12 21.87
N ILE A 213 10.88 120.71 22.99
CA ILE A 213 10.45 121.61 24.07
C ILE A 213 11.65 122.34 24.68
N ARG A 214 12.76 121.64 24.97
CA ARG A 214 13.97 122.27 25.50
C ARG A 214 14.55 123.29 24.52
N GLN A 215 14.55 122.98 23.22
CA GLN A 215 15.07 123.87 22.19
C GLN A 215 14.19 125.11 22.01
N THR A 216 12.86 124.96 21.93
CA THR A 216 11.92 126.09 21.83
C THR A 216 11.97 126.97 23.08
N SER A 217 12.00 126.35 24.27
CA SER A 217 12.17 127.08 25.52
C SER A 217 13.51 127.83 25.58
N GLY A 218 14.59 127.22 25.09
CA GLY A 218 15.91 127.86 25.01
C GLY A 218 15.93 129.05 24.06
N ARG A 219 15.33 128.91 22.86
CA ARG A 219 15.14 130.02 21.91
C ARG A 219 14.31 131.15 22.53
N HIS A 220 13.22 130.82 23.20
CA HIS A 220 12.38 131.81 23.86
C HIS A 220 13.14 132.56 24.97
N GLN A 221 13.95 131.86 25.77
CA GLN A 221 14.82 132.50 26.75
C GLN A 221 15.88 133.42 26.11
N SER A 222 16.47 133.03 24.97
CA SER A 222 17.40 133.91 24.25
C SER A 222 16.71 135.13 23.65
N ASP A 223 15.51 134.98 23.10
CA ASP A 223 14.72 136.06 22.53
C ASP A 223 14.33 137.08 23.61
N ILE A 224 13.87 136.61 24.78
CA ILE A 224 13.59 137.45 25.95
C ILE A 224 14.85 138.20 26.41
N ARG A 225 16.02 137.54 26.43
CA ARG A 225 17.29 138.19 26.78
C ARG A 225 17.67 139.27 25.77
N GLN A 226 17.48 139.02 24.47
CA GLN A 226 17.78 140.00 23.42
C GLN A 226 16.85 141.22 23.49
N THR A 227 15.53 141.01 23.64
CA THR A 227 14.56 142.13 23.77
C THR A 227 14.80 142.94 25.05
N SER A 228 15.09 142.27 26.17
CA SER A 228 15.48 142.94 27.43
C SER A 228 16.80 143.71 27.30
N GLY A 229 17.78 143.17 26.56
CA GLY A 229 19.03 143.84 26.26
C GLY A 229 18.86 145.08 25.37
N ARG A 230 17.96 145.00 24.38
CA ARG A 230 17.59 146.14 23.52
C ARG A 230 16.89 147.26 24.30
N HIS A 231 16.03 146.91 25.25
CA HIS A 231 15.42 147.88 26.18
C HIS A 231 16.42 148.50 27.16
N ARG A 232 17.54 147.81 27.47
CA ARG A 232 18.62 148.33 28.33
C ARG A 232 19.63 149.25 27.64
N HIS A 233 19.57 149.41 26.32
CA HIS A 233 20.47 150.29 25.54
C HIS A 233 19.71 151.39 24.76
N GLY A 234 18.40 151.52 25.01
CA GLY A 234 17.54 152.53 24.38
C GLY A 234 16.87 153.48 25.37
N GLY A 235 17.44 153.66 26.57
CA GLY A 235 16.98 154.60 27.60
C GLY A 235 18.11 155.50 28.05
#